data_AF-A0A0B2URE3-F1
#
_entry.id   AF-A0A0B2URE3-F1
#
_cell.length_a   1.000
_cell.length_b   1.000
_cell.length_c   1.000
_cell.angle_alpha   90.00
_cell.angle_beta   90.00
_cell.angle_gamma   90.00
#
_symmetry.space_group_name_H-M   'P 1'
#
loop_
_entity.id
_entity.type
_entity.pdbx_description
1 polymer ?
#
loop_
_entity_poly.entity_id
_entity_poly.type
_entity_poly.pdbx_seq_one_letter_code
_entity_poly.pdbx_strand_id
1 'polypeptide(L)'
;EVLDGFLNWPNVPTVTGGGLGDRYKLRQIHFHWGSTDNSGSEHTIGHLHYPLEAHLVHIRNDLSESQAANTTGGTIVFAVFFTIGTVGKPFQQLEQALNATVGVGM
;
A
#
# COMPACT_ATOMS: atom_id res chain seq x y z
N GLU A 1 -0.80 -2.15 -9.85
CA GLU A 1 0.66 -2.02 -9.78
C GLU A 1 1.13 -2.32 -8.37
N VAL A 2 2.29 -2.97 -8.22
CA VAL A 2 2.87 -3.31 -6.91
C VAL A 2 4.23 -2.63 -6.84
N LEU A 3 4.40 -1.76 -5.83
CA LEU A 3 5.69 -1.17 -5.48
C LEU A 3 6.36 -2.10 -4.46
N ASP A 4 7.58 -2.54 -4.74
CA ASP A 4 8.32 -3.46 -3.89
C ASP A 4 9.83 -3.12 -3.78
N GLY A 5 10.64 -4.07 -3.27
CA GLY A 5 12.09 -3.88 -3.16
C GLY A 5 12.55 -3.10 -1.92
N PHE A 6 11.62 -2.59 -1.11
CA PHE A 6 11.92 -1.83 0.11
C PHE A 6 12.83 -2.58 1.11
N LEU A 7 12.76 -3.91 1.15
CA LEU A 7 13.60 -4.73 2.02
C LEU A 7 15.11 -4.68 1.65
N ASN A 8 15.44 -4.25 0.43
CA ASN A 8 16.82 -4.09 -0.03
C ASN A 8 17.40 -2.70 0.28
N TRP A 9 16.61 -1.78 0.84
CA TRP A 9 17.08 -0.44 1.16
C TRP A 9 18.03 -0.48 2.36
N PRO A 10 19.06 0.40 2.40
CA PRO A 10 19.96 0.50 3.55
C PRO A 10 19.22 0.77 4.87
N ASN A 11 18.14 1.56 4.78
CA ASN A 11 17.24 1.88 5.87
C ASN A 11 15.81 1.50 5.47
N VAL A 12 15.43 0.26 5.76
CA VAL A 12 14.07 -0.24 5.49
C VAL A 12 13.07 0.54 6.35
N PRO A 13 12.00 1.13 5.77
CA PRO A 13 10.94 1.77 6.54
C PRO A 13 10.30 0.77 7.51
N THR A 14 10.11 1.19 8.76
CA THR A 14 9.49 0.36 9.80
C THR A 14 8.40 1.11 10.56
N VAL A 15 7.50 0.35 11.16
CA VAL A 15 6.44 0.87 12.03
C VAL A 15 6.41 0.12 13.37
N THR A 16 6.07 0.87 14.42
CA THR A 16 5.93 0.44 15.82
C THR A 16 4.88 1.32 16.51
N GLY A 17 4.30 0.86 17.64
CA GLY A 17 3.31 1.64 18.38
C GLY A 17 1.89 1.48 17.85
N GLY A 18 0.95 2.34 18.23
CA GLY A 18 -0.44 2.29 17.74
C GLY A 18 -1.21 1.01 18.12
N GLY A 19 -0.80 0.32 19.19
CA GLY A 19 -1.35 -0.97 19.60
C GLY A 19 -0.62 -2.19 19.02
N LEU A 20 0.40 -1.99 18.19
CA LEU A 20 1.26 -3.05 17.69
C LEU A 20 2.23 -3.50 18.78
N GLY A 21 2.26 -4.81 19.07
CA GLY A 21 3.18 -5.42 20.04
C GLY A 21 4.61 -5.62 19.52
N ASP A 22 4.82 -5.46 18.22
CA ASP A 22 6.09 -5.74 17.53
C ASP A 22 6.49 -4.61 16.58
N ARG A 23 7.70 -4.70 16.02
CA ARG A 23 8.17 -3.88 14.90
C ARG A 23 7.91 -4.58 13.57
N TYR A 24 7.47 -3.82 12.58
CA TYR A 24 7.17 -4.34 11.24
C TYR A 24 7.92 -3.57 10.17
N LYS A 25 8.43 -4.26 9.15
CA LYS A 25 9.14 -3.70 7.99
C LYS A 25 8.20 -3.57 6.81
N LEU A 26 8.24 -2.44 6.10
CA LEU A 26 7.48 -2.26 4.86
C LEU A 26 7.97 -3.25 3.80
N ARG A 27 7.04 -4.04 3.26
CA ARG A 27 7.34 -5.07 2.26
C ARG A 27 6.92 -4.64 0.86
N GLN A 28 5.73 -4.07 0.73
CA GLN A 28 5.19 -3.63 -0.54
C GLN A 28 4.09 -2.58 -0.32
N ILE A 29 3.80 -1.85 -1.39
CA ILE A 29 2.61 -1.00 -1.51
C ILE A 29 1.87 -1.41 -2.77
N HIS A 30 0.56 -1.56 -2.70
CA HIS A 30 -0.28 -1.75 -3.88
C HIS A 30 -1.59 -1.00 -3.73
N PHE A 31 -2.33 -0.92 -4.82
CA PHE A 31 -3.52 -0.09 -4.94
C PHE A 31 -4.69 -0.89 -5.48
N HIS A 32 -5.88 -0.56 -4.98
CA HIS A 32 -7.17 -1.02 -5.47
C HIS A 32 -7.97 0.18 -5.97
N TRP A 33 -8.50 0.07 -7.18
CA TRP A 33 -9.30 1.11 -7.82
C TRP A 33 -10.44 0.51 -8.63
N GLY A 34 -11.48 1.30 -8.87
CA GLY A 34 -12.64 0.92 -9.66
C GLY A 34 -12.62 1.49 -11.07
N SER A 35 -13.66 1.20 -11.83
CA SER A 35 -13.86 1.77 -13.18
C SER A 35 -14.42 3.20 -13.16
N THR A 36 -14.80 3.73 -11.99
CA THR A 36 -15.41 5.05 -11.82
C THR A 36 -14.91 5.72 -10.56
N ASP A 37 -14.90 7.05 -10.52
CA ASP A 37 -14.44 7.83 -9.36
C ASP A 37 -15.29 7.64 -8.08
N ASN A 38 -16.45 7.00 -8.16
CA ASN A 38 -17.33 6.72 -7.01
C ASN A 38 -17.14 5.31 -6.42
N SER A 39 -16.14 4.55 -6.90
CA SER A 39 -15.91 3.16 -6.48
C SER A 39 -14.45 2.78 -6.65
N GLY A 40 -13.92 1.90 -5.78
CA GLY A 40 -12.56 1.37 -5.93
C GLY A 40 -11.91 0.88 -4.66
N SER A 41 -12.22 1.49 -3.52
CA SER A 41 -11.78 0.99 -2.22
C SER A 41 -12.42 -0.36 -1.90
N GLU A 42 -11.67 -1.25 -1.28
CA GLU A 42 -12.19 -2.52 -0.79
C GLU A 42 -12.99 -2.31 0.51
N HIS A 43 -12.44 -1.51 1.42
CA HIS A 43 -13.12 -1.10 2.64
C HIS A 43 -14.14 0.02 2.36
N THR A 44 -15.08 0.17 3.29
CA THR A 44 -16.09 1.25 3.25
C THR A 44 -16.13 2.01 4.57
N ILE A 45 -16.49 3.29 4.51
CA ILE A 45 -16.83 4.10 5.69
C ILE A 45 -18.28 4.52 5.56
N GLY A 46 -19.13 4.09 6.49
CA GLY A 46 -20.58 4.37 6.42
C GLY A 46 -21.23 3.82 5.15
N HIS A 47 -20.80 2.64 4.67
CA HIS A 47 -21.23 2.01 3.42
C HIS A 47 -20.83 2.74 2.13
N LEU A 48 -19.97 3.77 2.21
CA LEU A 48 -19.46 4.47 1.05
C LEU A 48 -18.08 3.93 0.66
N HIS A 49 -17.91 3.68 -0.64
CA HIS A 49 -16.61 3.42 -1.25
C HIS A 49 -15.90 4.73 -1.59
N TYR A 50 -14.58 4.66 -1.64
CA TYR A 50 -13.70 5.72 -2.12
C TYR A 50 -13.10 5.31 -3.48
N PRO A 51 -12.67 6.28 -4.31
CA PRO A 51 -12.12 5.99 -5.65
C PRO A 51 -10.89 5.07 -5.67
N LEU A 52 -10.07 5.12 -4.61
CA LEU A 52 -8.80 4.40 -4.53
C LEU A 52 -8.48 4.06 -3.07
N GLU A 53 -7.96 2.86 -2.85
CA GLU A 53 -7.38 2.42 -1.57
C GLU A 53 -5.96 1.91 -1.78
N ALA A 54 -5.01 2.42 -1.01
CA ALA A 54 -3.65 1.87 -0.97
C ALA A 54 -3.49 0.94 0.24
N HIS A 55 -2.85 -0.20 0.00
CA HIS A 55 -2.41 -1.13 1.02
C HIS A 55 -0.90 -1.03 1.18
N LEU A 56 -0.44 -0.57 2.34
CA LEU A 56 0.97 -0.62 2.73
C LEU A 56 1.18 -1.86 3.60
N VAL A 57 1.71 -2.91 2.99
CA VAL A 57 1.86 -4.21 3.66
C VAL A 57 3.19 -4.26 4.38
N HIS A 58 3.14 -4.57 5.67
CA HIS A 58 4.31 -4.73 6.51
C HIS A 58 4.37 -6.14 7.10
N ILE A 59 5.58 -6.68 7.18
CA ILE A 59 5.85 -7.99 7.82
C ILE A 59 6.59 -7.77 9.13
N ARG A 60 6.34 -8.63 10.13
CA ARG A 60 7.07 -8.60 11.40
C ARG A 60 8.57 -8.67 11.17
N ASN A 61 9.31 -7.85 11.91
CA ASN A 61 10.74 -7.63 11.70
C ASN A 61 11.60 -8.89 11.93
N ASP A 62 11.12 -9.81 12.76
CA ASP A 62 11.75 -11.08 13.16
C ASP A 62 11.38 -12.27 12.27
N LEU A 63 10.49 -12.09 11.29
CA LEU A 63 10.00 -13.16 10.41
C LEU A 63 10.47 -12.98 8.97
N SER A 64 10.67 -14.10 8.26
CA SER A 64 10.69 -14.09 6.81
C SER A 64 9.29 -13.83 6.25
N GLU A 65 9.17 -13.49 4.97
CA GLU A 65 7.87 -13.29 4.30
C GLU A 65 6.99 -14.54 4.39
N SER A 66 7.57 -15.74 4.18
CA SER A 66 6.83 -17.00 4.29
C SER A 66 6.38 -17.30 5.71
N GLN A 67 7.19 -16.97 6.72
CA GLN A 67 6.81 -17.12 8.13
C GLN A 67 5.71 -16.13 8.51
N ALA A 68 5.84 -14.86 8.11
CA ALA A 68 4.87 -13.80 8.36
C ALA A 68 3.49 -14.16 7.81
N ALA A 69 3.42 -14.69 6.58
CA ALA A 69 2.17 -15.11 5.95
C ALA A 69 1.44 -16.24 6.72
N ASN A 70 2.16 -17.03 7.51
CA ASN A 70 1.62 -18.18 8.26
C ASN A 70 1.55 -17.91 9.77
N THR A 71 1.84 -16.70 10.22
CA THR A 71 1.85 -16.34 11.64
C THR A 71 0.73 -15.34 11.91
N THR A 72 -0.11 -15.59 12.90
CA THR A 72 -1.10 -14.62 13.36
C THR A 72 -0.39 -13.34 13.83
N GLY A 73 -0.72 -12.20 13.23
CA GLY A 73 -0.01 -10.95 13.46
C GLY A 73 1.37 -10.89 12.80
N GLY A 74 1.72 -11.84 11.92
CA GLY A 74 2.94 -11.81 11.11
C GLY A 74 2.96 -10.69 10.08
N THR A 75 1.78 -10.26 9.65
CA THR A 75 1.57 -9.18 8.69
C THR A 75 0.58 -8.16 9.24
N ILE A 76 0.83 -6.89 8.95
CA ILE A 76 -0.15 -5.81 9.14
C ILE A 76 -0.25 -5.00 7.86
N VAL A 77 -1.41 -4.38 7.65
CA VAL A 77 -1.68 -3.55 6.48
C VAL A 77 -2.23 -2.21 6.94
N PHE A 78 -1.61 -1.11 6.50
CA PHE A 78 -2.26 0.19 6.55
C PHE A 78 -3.08 0.37 5.29
N ALA A 79 -4.40 0.49 5.44
CA ALA A 79 -5.32 0.88 4.38
C ALA A 79 -5.46 2.41 4.38
N VAL A 80 -5.19 3.03 3.24
CA VAL A 80 -5.29 4.48 3.06
C VAL A 80 -6.29 4.78 1.95
N PHE A 81 -7.37 5.49 2.30
CA PHE A 81 -8.35 5.96 1.34
C PHE A 81 -7.89 7.23 0.64
N PHE A 82 -8.24 7.37 -0.63
CA PHE A 82 -7.98 8.57 -1.42
C PHE A 82 -9.28 9.15 -1.96
N THR A 83 -9.32 10.47 -2.04
CA THR A 83 -10.40 11.23 -2.70
C THR A 83 -9.86 11.93 -3.92
N ILE A 84 -10.69 12.09 -4.95
CA ILE A 84 -10.32 12.91 -6.11
C ILE A 84 -10.10 14.35 -5.64
N GLY A 85 -8.94 14.89 -5.99
CA GLY A 85 -8.54 16.27 -5.69
C GLY A 85 -8.10 16.99 -6.94
N THR A 86 -8.04 18.31 -6.86
CA THR A 86 -7.61 19.18 -7.98
C THR A 86 -6.09 19.28 -8.12
N VAL A 87 -5.33 18.68 -7.20
CA VAL A 87 -3.87 18.77 -7.13
C VAL A 87 -3.27 17.39 -6.81
N GLY A 88 -2.61 16.76 -7.80
CA GLY A 88 -2.03 15.41 -7.72
C GLY A 88 -0.69 15.29 -6.96
N LYS A 89 -0.43 16.15 -5.97
CA LYS A 89 0.86 16.19 -5.26
C LYS A 89 1.32 14.85 -4.65
N PRO A 90 0.46 14.03 -4.02
CA PRO A 90 0.91 12.79 -3.38
C PRO A 90 1.50 11.75 -4.33
N PHE A 91 1.06 11.74 -5.59
CA PHE A 91 1.48 10.75 -6.59
C PHE A 91 2.44 11.31 -7.63
N GLN A 92 2.75 12.61 -7.58
CA GLN A 92 3.58 13.26 -8.60
C GLN A 92 4.96 12.60 -8.77
N GLN A 93 5.55 12.09 -7.67
CA GLN A 93 6.83 11.37 -7.73
C GLN A 93 6.70 9.97 -8.33
N LEU A 94 5.50 9.39 -8.33
CA LEU A 94 5.21 8.09 -8.90
C LEU A 94 4.76 8.18 -10.37
N GLU A 95 4.27 9.33 -10.85
CA GLU A 95 3.78 9.51 -12.22
C GLU A 95 4.74 8.99 -13.30
N GLN A 96 6.04 9.26 -13.18
CA GLN A 96 7.02 8.77 -14.15
C GLN A 96 7.14 7.24 -14.14
N ALA A 97 7.09 6.61 -12.96
CA ALA A 97 7.15 5.16 -12.82
C ALA A 97 5.86 4.50 -13.33
N LEU A 98 4.69 5.07 -13.02
CA LEU A 98 3.39 4.63 -13.54
C LEU A 98 3.36 4.71 -15.07
N ASN A 99 3.81 5.83 -15.65
CA ASN A 99 3.84 6.03 -17.10
C ASN A 99 4.82 5.08 -17.81
N ALA A 100 5.89 4.63 -17.14
CA ALA A 100 6.84 3.68 -17.70
C ALA A 100 6.32 2.22 -17.68
N THR A 101 5.34 1.91 -16.82
CA THR A 101 4.75 0.57 -16.70
C THR A 101 3.48 0.41 -17.53
N VAL A 102 2.78 1.48 -17.88
CA VAL A 102 1.78 1.45 -18.96
C VAL A 102 2.51 1.44 -20.31
N GLY A 103 2.47 0.31 -21.01
CA GLY A 103 3.05 0.18 -22.34
C GLY A 103 2.54 1.30 -23.26
N VAL A 104 3.45 1.97 -23.96
CA VAL A 104 3.14 2.82 -25.12
C VAL A 104 2.48 1.90 -26.16
N GLY A 105 1.15 1.85 -26.16
CA GLY A 105 0.42 0.84 -26.90
C GLY A 105 -1.09 0.94 -26.79
N MET A 106 -1.64 2.08 -27.22
CA MET A 106 -2.80 2.11 -28.11
C MET A 106 -2.52 3.10 -29.24
#